data_AF-Q5GXN4-F1
#
_entry.id   AF-Q5GXN4-F1
#
_cell.length_a   1.000
_cell.length_b   1.000
_cell.length_c   1.000
_cell.angle_alpha   90.00
_cell.angle_beta   90.00
_cell.angle_gamma   90.00
#
_symmetry.space_group_name_H-M   'P 1'
#
loop_
_entity.id
_entity.type
_entity.pdbx_description
1 polymer ?
#
loop_
_entity_poly.entity_id
_entity_poly.type
_entity_poly.pdbx_seq_one_letter_code
_entity_poly.pdbx_strand_id
1 'polypeptide(L)'
;MPRASFELPAVPSSGAAHHLLPMGEGLVASLHVGWAMRTCTHSSWHACAMSKSPQPTTRPSASPAARAGSKGQSLSGEQARLRILEVIRAIPVGEVAGYGDVAQRAGLPARARLVARVLGGNDDPQLPWHRVLRSDGRIAFPGGSAGYREQCQRLRAEGVQVAQGRVRRASAAQRLDAAVWGPS
;
A
#
# COMPACT_ATOMS: atom_id res chain seq x y z
N MET A 1 -15.68 -22.08 -45.15
CA MET A 1 -15.11 -23.34 -44.64
C MET A 1 -15.62 -23.54 -43.21
N PRO A 2 -16.43 -24.56 -42.92
CA PRO A 2 -17.04 -24.75 -41.60
C PRO A 2 -16.14 -25.50 -40.60
N ARG A 3 -16.26 -25.07 -39.33
CA ARG A 3 -16.14 -25.80 -38.04
C ARG A 3 -14.96 -26.74 -37.81
N ALA A 4 -14.12 -26.37 -36.84
CA ALA A 4 -13.51 -27.33 -35.92
C ALA A 4 -13.92 -26.95 -34.48
N SER A 5 -15.00 -27.58 -34.02
CA SER A 5 -15.35 -27.64 -32.60
C SER A 5 -14.33 -28.55 -31.92
N PHE A 6 -13.54 -28.02 -30.99
CA PHE A 6 -12.68 -28.84 -30.15
C PHE A 6 -13.39 -29.08 -28.82
N GLU A 7 -13.92 -30.30 -28.68
CA GLU A 7 -14.47 -30.84 -27.43
C GLU A 7 -13.37 -30.92 -26.36
N LEU A 8 -13.71 -30.51 -25.14
CA LEU A 8 -12.92 -30.74 -23.94
C LEU A 8 -13.27 -32.11 -23.35
N PRO A 9 -12.30 -32.96 -22.96
CA PRO A 9 -12.62 -34.15 -22.19
C PRO A 9 -12.92 -33.82 -20.72
N ALA A 10 -13.97 -34.47 -20.23
CA ALA A 10 -14.52 -34.38 -18.89
C ALA A 10 -13.54 -34.77 -17.78
N VAL A 11 -13.55 -34.02 -16.69
CA VAL A 11 -12.85 -34.32 -15.44
C VAL A 11 -13.77 -35.20 -14.58
N PRO A 12 -13.34 -36.39 -14.11
CA PRO A 12 -14.18 -37.18 -13.21
C PRO A 12 -14.19 -36.59 -11.79
N SER A 13 -15.40 -36.31 -11.30
CA SER A 13 -15.71 -36.18 -9.88
C SER A 13 -15.36 -37.49 -9.16
N SER A 14 -14.52 -37.41 -8.14
CA SER A 14 -14.40 -38.47 -7.13
C SER A 14 -14.64 -37.88 -5.75
N GLY A 15 -15.77 -38.29 -5.17
CA GLY A 15 -16.06 -38.12 -3.76
C GLY A 15 -15.72 -39.41 -3.01
N ALA A 16 -15.15 -39.26 -1.82
CA ALA A 16 -15.20 -40.17 -0.67
C ALA A 16 -14.49 -39.40 0.47
N ALA A 17 -15.16 -38.86 1.49
CA ALA A 17 -15.90 -39.51 2.58
C ALA A 17 -14.98 -40.14 3.66
N HIS A 18 -15.21 -39.67 4.89
CA HIS A 18 -14.87 -40.26 6.20
C HIS A 18 -13.41 -40.30 6.67
N HIS A 19 -13.08 -39.45 7.65
CA HIS A 19 -12.84 -39.96 9.01
C HIS A 19 -12.95 -38.86 10.06
N LEU A 20 -13.77 -39.14 11.07
CA LEU A 20 -13.92 -38.42 12.33
C LEU A 20 -12.95 -39.01 13.37
N LEU A 21 -12.67 -38.22 14.42
CA LEU A 21 -12.05 -38.51 15.75
C LEU A 21 -10.58 -38.02 15.94
N PRO A 22 -10.11 -37.80 17.19
CA PRO A 22 -10.46 -36.67 18.05
C PRO A 22 -9.24 -36.03 18.77
N MET A 23 -9.50 -34.91 19.48
CA MET A 23 -8.88 -34.44 20.73
C MET A 23 -7.43 -34.86 21.06
N GLY A 24 -6.54 -33.87 21.12
CA GLY A 24 -5.22 -33.96 21.73
C GLY A 24 -4.84 -32.63 22.38
N GLU A 25 -5.23 -32.50 23.65
CA GLU A 25 -4.79 -31.48 24.61
C GLU A 25 -3.28 -31.54 24.83
N GLY A 26 -2.67 -30.40 25.16
CA GLY A 26 -1.39 -30.35 25.87
C GLY A 26 -0.22 -29.80 25.07
N LEU A 27 0.09 -28.52 25.29
CA LEU A 27 1.26 -28.10 26.09
C LEU A 27 1.54 -26.63 25.84
N VAL A 28 1.28 -25.84 26.88
CA VAL A 28 1.76 -24.48 27.07
C VAL A 28 3.27 -24.49 27.22
N ALA A 29 4.00 -24.14 26.17
CA ALA A 29 5.43 -23.84 26.25
C ALA A 29 5.62 -22.32 26.25
N SER A 30 5.53 -21.74 27.45
CA SER A 30 6.18 -20.49 27.79
C SER A 30 7.67 -20.59 27.44
N LEU A 31 8.12 -19.84 26.43
CA LEU A 31 9.53 -19.51 26.28
C LEU A 31 9.72 -18.02 26.56
N HIS A 32 10.39 -17.83 27.68
CA HIS A 32 10.89 -16.57 28.19
C HIS A 32 11.77 -15.85 27.17
N VAL A 33 11.46 -14.56 27.04
CA VAL A 33 12.37 -13.42 26.89
C VAL A 33 13.85 -13.79 27.13
N GLY A 34 14.65 -13.76 26.06
CA GLY A 34 16.10 -13.86 26.09
C GLY A 34 16.73 -12.75 25.25
N TRP A 35 16.64 -11.50 25.73
CA TRP A 35 17.45 -10.39 25.23
C TRP A 35 18.90 -10.63 25.65
N ALA A 36 19.70 -11.22 24.76
CA ALA A 36 21.14 -11.36 24.96
C ALA A 36 21.80 -9.98 24.84
N MET A 37 21.96 -9.31 25.99
CA MET A 37 22.88 -8.21 26.19
C MET A 37 24.29 -8.68 25.85
N ARG A 38 24.81 -8.18 24.73
CA ARG A 38 26.22 -8.29 24.37
C ARG A 38 26.98 -7.30 25.25
N THR A 39 27.60 -7.81 26.30
CA THR A 39 28.56 -7.08 27.12
C THR A 39 29.79 -6.78 26.27
N CYS A 40 29.99 -5.50 25.93
CA CYS A 40 31.24 -5.03 25.36
C CYS A 40 32.28 -4.99 26.47
N THR A 41 33.13 -6.02 26.51
CA THR A 41 34.30 -6.07 27.38
C THR A 41 35.33 -5.06 26.89
N HIS A 42 35.77 -4.25 27.85
CA HIS A 42 36.86 -3.29 27.75
C HIS A 42 38.12 -3.94 27.16
N SER A 43 38.70 -3.35 26.12
CA SER A 43 40.06 -3.68 25.70
C SER A 43 40.77 -2.42 25.25
N SER A 44 41.64 -1.99 26.15
CA SER A 44 42.85 -1.17 26.00
C SER A 44 43.16 -0.72 24.57
N TRP A 45 42.93 0.56 24.30
CA TRP A 45 43.52 1.25 23.16
C TRP A 45 44.90 1.75 23.59
N HIS A 46 45.93 0.98 23.25
CA HIS A 46 47.29 1.50 23.26
C HIS A 46 47.46 2.56 22.19
N ALA A 47 48.07 3.66 22.61
CA ALA A 47 48.50 4.81 21.84
C ALA A 47 49.15 4.47 20.50
N CYS A 48 48.69 5.14 19.44
CA CYS A 48 49.50 5.48 18.28
C CYS A 48 49.28 6.97 18.00
N ALA A 49 50.27 7.77 18.38
CA ALA A 49 50.32 9.21 18.21
C ALA A 49 51.09 9.56 16.93
N MET A 50 50.73 10.73 16.37
CA MET A 50 51.42 11.51 15.33
C MET A 50 51.20 10.99 13.90
N SER A 51 50.80 11.78 12.90
CA SER A 51 50.63 13.24 12.81
C SER A 51 50.00 13.57 11.45
N LYS A 52 48.88 14.29 11.45
CA LYS A 52 48.50 15.19 10.33
C LYS A 52 47.44 16.17 10.81
N SER A 53 47.84 17.41 10.98
CA SER A 53 46.99 18.54 11.38
C SER A 53 45.78 18.69 10.45
N PRO A 54 44.55 18.82 10.97
CA PRO A 54 43.45 19.35 10.19
C PRO A 54 43.52 20.88 10.22
N GLN A 55 43.72 21.48 9.05
CA GLN A 55 43.60 22.93 8.84
C GLN A 55 42.18 23.40 9.25
N PRO A 56 42.03 24.58 9.88
CA PRO A 56 40.72 25.21 10.04
C PRO A 56 40.25 25.71 8.68
N THR A 57 39.43 24.93 7.99
CA THR A 57 38.69 25.44 6.82
C THR A 57 37.58 26.35 7.35
N THR A 58 37.82 27.66 7.32
CA THR A 58 36.76 28.65 7.47
C THR A 58 35.80 28.46 6.29
N ARG A 59 34.74 27.68 6.52
CA ARG A 59 33.59 27.60 5.63
C ARG A 59 33.01 29.02 5.54
N PRO A 60 32.87 29.62 4.34
CA PRO A 60 32.22 30.92 4.25
C PRO A 60 30.82 30.79 4.83
N SER A 61 30.53 31.65 5.80
CA SER A 61 29.21 31.87 6.38
C SER A 61 28.28 32.33 5.26
N ALA A 62 27.60 31.38 4.63
CA ALA A 62 26.40 31.67 3.88
C ALA A 62 25.34 32.08 4.90
N SER A 63 25.24 33.40 5.10
CA SER A 63 24.16 34.04 5.83
C SER A 63 22.82 33.43 5.38
N PRO A 64 21.93 32.98 6.29
CA PRO A 64 20.66 32.39 5.92
C PRO A 64 19.71 33.53 5.50
N ALA A 65 19.91 34.06 4.30
CA ALA A 65 18.98 34.99 3.69
C ALA A 65 17.66 34.24 3.44
N ALA A 66 16.68 34.56 4.28
CA ALA A 66 15.26 34.32 4.08
C ALA A 66 14.87 32.87 3.76
N ARG A 67 14.96 31.99 4.77
CA ARG A 67 13.90 31.00 4.95
C ARG A 67 12.65 31.79 5.33
N ALA A 68 11.95 32.33 4.33
CA ALA A 68 10.60 32.80 4.48
C ALA A 68 9.79 31.60 4.94
N GLY A 69 9.59 31.50 6.26
CA GLY A 69 8.75 30.49 6.84
C GLY A 69 7.38 30.65 6.24
N SER A 70 7.03 29.79 5.28
CA SER A 70 5.64 29.44 5.08
C SER A 70 5.22 28.83 6.40
N LYS A 71 4.65 29.64 7.30
CA LYS A 71 3.91 29.16 8.46
C LYS A 71 3.05 28.02 7.93
N GLY A 72 3.28 26.81 8.41
CA GLY A 72 2.53 25.64 7.98
C GLY A 72 1.06 25.94 8.20
N GLN A 73 0.36 26.36 7.14
CA GLN A 73 -1.06 26.58 7.21
C GLN A 73 -1.67 25.20 7.41
N SER A 74 -2.18 24.94 8.61
CA SER A 74 -2.98 23.76 8.88
C SER A 74 -4.21 23.83 7.97
N LEU A 75 -4.32 22.87 7.05
CA LEU A 75 -5.48 22.76 6.17
C LEU A 75 -6.74 22.63 7.02
N SER A 76 -7.76 23.42 6.69
CA SER A 76 -9.08 23.26 7.29
C SER A 76 -9.64 21.87 6.95
N GLY A 77 -10.58 21.37 7.77
CA GLY A 77 -11.19 20.05 7.53
C GLY A 77 -11.83 19.95 6.14
N GLU A 78 -12.46 21.03 5.67
CA GLU A 78 -13.08 21.07 4.35
C GLU A 78 -12.04 21.12 3.22
N GLN A 79 -10.98 21.91 3.37
CA GLN A 79 -9.87 21.92 2.40
C GLN A 79 -9.23 20.54 2.27
N ALA A 80 -9.05 19.83 3.39
CA ALA A 80 -8.54 18.47 3.40
C ALA A 80 -9.47 17.51 2.66
N ARG A 81 -10.80 17.63 2.86
CA ARG A 81 -11.81 16.85 2.15
C ARG A 81 -11.79 17.10 0.64
N LEU A 82 -11.81 18.36 0.21
CA LEU A 82 -11.78 18.73 -1.20
C LEU A 82 -10.56 18.17 -1.92
N ARG A 83 -9.35 18.30 -1.33
CA ARG A 83 -8.13 17.73 -1.89
C ARG A 83 -8.17 16.21 -2.01
N ILE A 84 -8.76 15.53 -1.03
CA ILE A 84 -8.94 14.06 -1.11
C ILE A 84 -9.83 13.70 -2.31
N LEU A 85 -10.95 14.41 -2.49
CA LEU A 85 -11.87 14.17 -3.60
C LEU A 85 -11.23 14.47 -4.96
N GLU A 86 -10.47 15.57 -5.07
CA GLU A 86 -9.70 15.92 -6.27
C GLU A 86 -8.71 14.81 -6.65
N VAL A 87 -7.95 14.32 -5.68
CA VAL A 87 -6.99 13.22 -5.90
C VAL A 87 -7.69 11.95 -6.36
N ILE A 88 -8.84 11.60 -5.78
CA ILE A 88 -9.59 10.41 -6.16
C ILE A 88 -10.09 10.54 -7.62
N ARG A 89 -10.60 11.71 -8.01
CA ARG A 89 -11.02 11.98 -9.38
C ARG A 89 -9.86 11.93 -10.39
N ALA A 90 -8.65 12.26 -9.94
CA ALA A 90 -7.44 12.21 -10.77
C ALA A 90 -6.86 10.80 -10.97
N ILE A 91 -7.36 9.76 -10.29
CA ILE A 91 -6.90 8.39 -10.52
C ILE A 91 -7.37 7.95 -11.91
N PRO A 92 -6.48 7.52 -12.82
CA PRO A 92 -6.88 7.13 -14.17
C PRO A 92 -7.69 5.82 -14.18
N VAL A 93 -8.43 5.61 -15.27
CA VAL A 93 -9.21 4.38 -15.51
C VAL A 93 -8.26 3.19 -15.54
N GLY A 94 -8.64 2.08 -14.90
CA GLY A 94 -7.82 0.86 -14.88
C GLY A 94 -6.69 0.87 -13.84
N GLU A 95 -6.48 1.99 -13.13
CA GLU A 95 -5.56 2.07 -12.01
C GLU A 95 -6.28 2.09 -10.66
N VAL A 96 -5.55 1.67 -9.62
CA VAL A 96 -6.04 1.66 -8.25
C VAL A 96 -5.01 2.26 -7.30
N ALA A 97 -5.49 2.93 -6.25
CA ALA A 97 -4.66 3.56 -5.23
C ALA A 97 -5.04 3.08 -3.84
N GLY A 98 -4.08 2.98 -2.92
CA GLY A 98 -4.36 2.74 -1.51
C GLY A 98 -4.86 4.01 -0.81
N TYR A 99 -5.60 3.87 0.29
CA TYR A 99 -5.97 5.02 1.14
C TYR A 99 -4.75 5.87 1.57
N GLY A 100 -3.61 5.25 1.82
CA GLY A 100 -2.36 5.94 2.16
C GLY A 100 -1.79 6.74 0.98
N ASP A 101 -1.83 6.16 -0.23
CA ASP A 101 -1.36 6.80 -1.45
C ASP A 101 -2.20 8.05 -1.76
N VAL A 102 -3.53 7.94 -1.62
CA VAL A 102 -4.46 9.06 -1.77
C VAL A 102 -4.16 10.16 -0.75
N ALA A 103 -3.97 9.80 0.52
CA ALA A 103 -3.66 10.77 1.57
C ALA A 103 -2.32 11.48 1.31
N GLN A 104 -1.31 10.76 0.81
CA GLN A 104 -0.02 11.33 0.45
C GLN A 104 -0.13 12.31 -0.72
N ARG A 105 -0.83 11.92 -1.80
CA ARG A 105 -1.08 12.78 -2.96
C ARG A 105 -1.90 14.03 -2.61
N ALA A 106 -2.78 13.95 -1.62
CA ALA A 106 -3.57 15.08 -1.12
C ALA A 106 -2.77 16.06 -0.22
N GLY A 107 -1.48 15.78 0.05
CA GLY A 107 -0.67 16.56 0.98
C GLY A 107 -1.02 16.33 2.45
N LEU A 108 -1.63 15.18 2.75
CA LEU A 108 -2.13 14.79 4.08
C LEU A 108 -1.45 13.48 4.53
N PRO A 109 -0.12 13.45 4.71
CA PRO A 109 0.60 12.22 5.06
C PRO A 109 0.06 11.61 6.35
N ALA A 110 0.06 10.27 6.42
CA ALA A 110 -0.47 9.47 7.53
C ALA A 110 -1.98 9.64 7.84
N ARG A 111 -2.76 10.31 6.97
CA ARG A 111 -4.23 10.48 7.17
C ARG A 111 -5.10 9.50 6.38
N ALA A 112 -4.66 8.26 6.18
CA ALA A 112 -5.43 7.24 5.45
C ALA A 112 -6.84 7.00 6.02
N ARG A 113 -7.00 7.03 7.35
CA ARG A 113 -8.30 6.89 8.03
C ARG A 113 -9.26 8.06 7.74
N LEU A 114 -8.72 9.26 7.47
CA LEU A 114 -9.54 10.40 7.07
C LEU A 114 -10.12 10.17 5.67
N VAL A 115 -9.32 9.65 4.74
CA VAL A 115 -9.78 9.30 3.38
C VAL A 115 -10.93 8.29 3.45
N ALA A 116 -10.80 7.25 4.27
CA ALA A 116 -11.88 6.26 4.46
C ALA A 116 -13.17 6.88 5.01
N ARG A 117 -13.07 7.82 5.97
CA ARG A 117 -14.24 8.55 6.49
C ARG A 117 -14.88 9.46 5.44
N VAL A 118 -14.07 10.18 4.66
CA VAL A 118 -14.58 11.04 3.57
C VAL A 118 -15.32 10.22 2.53
N LEU A 119 -14.78 9.06 2.16
CA LEU A 119 -15.44 8.15 1.22
C LEU A 119 -16.72 7.52 1.77
N GLY A 120 -16.74 7.16 3.06
CA GLY A 120 -17.92 6.56 3.69
C GLY A 120 -19.09 7.52 3.88
N GLY A 121 -18.85 8.84 3.89
CA GLY A 121 -19.89 9.87 3.96
C GLY A 121 -20.08 10.65 2.65
N ASN A 122 -19.64 10.10 1.52
CA ASN A 122 -19.77 10.74 0.21
C ASN A 122 -20.90 10.09 -0.60
N ASP A 123 -21.87 10.90 -1.00
CA ASP A 123 -23.02 10.46 -1.80
C ASP A 123 -22.89 10.78 -3.31
N ASP A 124 -21.75 11.35 -3.74
CA ASP A 124 -21.51 11.66 -5.15
C ASP A 124 -21.36 10.36 -5.98
N PRO A 125 -22.29 10.06 -6.92
CA PRO A 125 -22.26 8.83 -7.72
C PRO A 125 -21.20 8.86 -8.83
N GLN A 126 -20.69 10.05 -9.19
CA GLN A 126 -19.66 10.22 -10.22
C GLN A 126 -18.25 10.03 -9.66
N LEU A 127 -18.09 9.99 -8.33
CA LEU A 127 -16.80 9.79 -7.71
C LEU A 127 -16.31 8.34 -7.97
N PRO A 128 -15.10 8.13 -8.53
CA PRO A 128 -14.57 6.80 -8.81
C PRO A 128 -14.03 6.12 -7.55
N TRP A 129 -14.86 6.00 -6.52
CA TRP A 129 -14.51 5.46 -5.21
C TRP A 129 -14.01 4.01 -5.29
N HIS A 130 -14.48 3.24 -6.28
CA HIS A 130 -14.13 1.83 -6.46
C HIS A 130 -12.64 1.61 -6.75
N ARG A 131 -11.92 2.64 -7.21
CA ARG A 131 -10.47 2.62 -7.46
C ARG A 131 -9.63 2.70 -6.18
N VAL A 132 -10.24 3.01 -5.02
CA VAL A 132 -9.53 3.13 -3.75
C VAL A 132 -9.62 1.82 -2.95
N LEU A 133 -8.45 1.30 -2.55
CA LEU A 133 -8.31 0.01 -1.88
C LEU A 133 -7.59 0.14 -0.54
N ARG A 134 -7.61 -0.95 0.23
CA ARG A 134 -6.75 -1.13 1.40
C ARG A 134 -5.28 -1.21 0.98
N SER A 135 -4.37 -0.97 1.91
CA SER A 135 -2.92 -1.01 1.66
C SER A 135 -2.41 -2.37 1.20
N ASP A 136 -3.09 -3.46 1.57
CA ASP A 136 -2.79 -4.83 1.13
C ASP A 136 -3.33 -5.17 -0.27
N GLY A 137 -4.03 -4.22 -0.91
CA GLY A 137 -4.68 -4.36 -2.20
C GLY A 137 -6.02 -5.09 -2.14
N ARG A 138 -6.58 -5.31 -0.93
CA ARG A 138 -7.91 -5.90 -0.78
C ARG A 138 -9.00 -4.85 -0.87
N ILE A 139 -10.16 -5.31 -1.33
CA ILE A 139 -11.41 -4.55 -1.27
C ILE A 139 -11.76 -4.25 0.19
N ALA A 140 -12.25 -3.04 0.45
CA ALA A 140 -12.54 -2.58 1.81
C ALA A 140 -13.77 -3.28 2.43
N PHE A 141 -14.70 -3.74 1.59
CA PHE A 141 -15.95 -4.36 2.01
C PHE A 141 -15.83 -5.85 2.32
N PRO A 142 -16.64 -6.39 3.25
CA PRO A 142 -16.75 -7.82 3.48
C PRO A 142 -17.16 -8.57 2.21
N GLY A 143 -16.60 -9.76 2.00
CA GLY A 143 -16.97 -10.63 0.87
C GLY A 143 -18.47 -10.92 0.87
N GLY A 144 -19.11 -10.82 -0.30
CA GLY A 144 -20.54 -11.08 -0.45
C GLY A 144 -21.47 -9.92 -0.09
N SER A 145 -20.95 -8.80 0.42
CA SER A 145 -21.76 -7.58 0.59
C SER A 145 -22.12 -6.92 -0.75
N ALA A 146 -23.15 -6.06 -0.75
CA ALA A 146 -23.53 -5.30 -1.94
C ALA A 146 -22.38 -4.40 -2.44
N GLY A 147 -21.74 -3.65 -1.53
CA GLY A 147 -20.59 -2.80 -1.85
C GLY A 147 -19.40 -3.58 -2.39
N TYR A 148 -19.13 -4.79 -1.89
CA TYR A 148 -18.09 -5.67 -2.45
C TYR A 148 -18.39 -6.05 -3.90
N ARG A 149 -19.64 -6.44 -4.20
CA ARG A 149 -20.04 -6.81 -5.56
C ARG A 149 -19.95 -5.63 -6.52
N GLU A 150 -20.44 -4.46 -6.09
CA GLU A 150 -20.39 -3.24 -6.89
C GLU A 150 -18.96 -2.80 -7.16
N GLN A 151 -18.10 -2.79 -6.13
CA GLN A 151 -16.70 -2.43 -6.32
C GLN A 151 -15.99 -3.39 -7.28
N CYS A 152 -16.22 -4.70 -7.13
CA CYS A 152 -15.67 -5.69 -8.07
C CYS A 152 -16.17 -5.47 -9.51
N GLN A 153 -17.45 -5.17 -9.68
CA GLN A 153 -18.06 -4.97 -11.00
C GLN A 153 -17.45 -3.75 -11.69
N ARG A 154 -17.37 -2.61 -11.00
CA ARG A 154 -16.79 -1.37 -11.54
C ARG A 154 -15.32 -1.54 -11.88
N LEU A 155 -14.53 -2.19 -11.00
CA LEU A 155 -13.13 -2.49 -11.27
C LEU A 155 -12.93 -3.38 -12.50
N ARG A 156 -13.75 -4.44 -12.64
CA ARG A 156 -13.68 -5.33 -13.82
C ARG A 156 -14.08 -4.62 -15.11
N ALA A 157 -15.06 -3.71 -15.05
CA ALA A 157 -15.46 -2.91 -16.20
C ALA A 157 -14.31 -2.01 -16.71
N GLU A 158 -13.38 -1.64 -15.84
CA GLU A 158 -12.16 -0.91 -16.20
C GLU A 158 -10.97 -1.81 -16.57
N GLY A 159 -11.17 -3.12 -16.66
CA GLY A 159 -10.11 -4.08 -16.98
C GLY A 159 -9.21 -4.46 -15.79
N VAL A 160 -9.57 -4.07 -14.56
CA VAL A 160 -8.79 -4.41 -13.36
C VAL A 160 -9.09 -5.85 -12.91
N GLN A 161 -8.05 -6.67 -12.84
CA GLN A 161 -8.18 -8.06 -12.40
C GLN A 161 -8.32 -8.15 -10.87
N VAL A 162 -9.46 -8.66 -10.42
CA VAL A 162 -9.76 -8.93 -9.01
C VAL A 162 -9.76 -10.44 -8.76
N ALA A 163 -8.79 -10.93 -7.99
CA ALA A 163 -8.66 -12.34 -7.62
C ALA A 163 -8.86 -12.50 -6.11
N GLN A 164 -9.84 -13.30 -5.68
CA GLN A 164 -10.15 -13.57 -4.26
C GLN A 164 -10.28 -12.29 -3.41
N GLY A 165 -10.89 -11.24 -3.96
CA GLY A 165 -11.08 -9.94 -3.27
C GLY A 165 -9.82 -9.07 -3.18
N ARG A 166 -8.75 -9.46 -3.88
CA ARG A 166 -7.50 -8.72 -3.97
C ARG A 166 -7.23 -8.27 -5.40
N VAL A 167 -6.79 -7.03 -5.54
CA VAL A 167 -6.33 -6.46 -6.81
C VAL A 167 -4.82 -6.57 -6.87
N ARG A 168 -4.30 -7.11 -7.97
CA ARG A 168 -2.86 -7.09 -8.25
C ARG A 168 -2.50 -5.73 -8.82
N ARG A 169 -1.70 -4.97 -8.07
CA ARG A 169 -1.11 -3.71 -8.56
C ARG A 169 0.16 -4.04 -9.32
N ALA A 170 0.37 -3.39 -10.46
CA ALA A 170 1.67 -3.40 -11.11
C ALA A 170 2.72 -2.80 -10.15
N SER A 171 3.88 -3.46 -10.05
CA SER A 171 5.00 -2.93 -9.28
C SER A 171 5.46 -1.60 -9.88
N ALA A 172 6.20 -0.80 -9.09
CA ALA A 172 6.76 0.45 -9.61
C ALA A 172 7.66 0.21 -10.83
N ALA A 173 8.47 -0.85 -10.81
CA ALA A 173 9.29 -1.26 -11.95
C ALA A 173 8.43 -1.61 -13.17
N GLN A 174 7.39 -2.44 -13.01
CA GLN A 174 6.50 -2.81 -14.12
C GLN A 174 5.80 -1.61 -14.75
N ARG A 175 5.43 -0.59 -13.96
CA ARG A 175 4.86 0.66 -14.49
C ARG A 175 5.90 1.51 -15.22
N LEU A 176 7.13 1.57 -14.71
CA LEU A 176 8.22 2.29 -15.38
C LEU A 176 8.60 1.60 -16.69
N ASP A 177 8.76 0.28 -16.69
CA ASP A 177 9.06 -0.49 -17.91
C ASP A 177 7.97 -0.31 -18.96
N ALA A 178 6.70 -0.36 -18.56
CA ALA A 178 5.57 -0.09 -19.46
C ALA A 178 5.54 1.35 -19.98
N ALA A 179 5.95 2.34 -19.18
CA ALA A 179 6.00 3.74 -19.61
C ALA A 179 7.19 4.04 -20.54
N VAL A 180 8.32 3.36 -20.34
CA VAL A 180 9.53 3.54 -21.14
C VAL A 180 9.47 2.74 -22.44
N TRP A 181 8.90 1.54 -22.41
CA TRP A 181 8.95 0.57 -23.51
C TRP A 181 7.58 0.07 -24.00
N GLY A 182 6.47 0.63 -23.52
CA GLY A 182 5.12 0.25 -23.95
C GLY A 182 4.82 0.69 -25.39
N PRO A 183 3.87 0.01 -26.07
CA PRO A 183 3.45 0.40 -27.41
C PRO A 183 2.83 1.81 -27.38
N SER A 184 3.37 2.70 -28.22
CA SER A 184 2.94 4.10 -28.41
C SER A 184 1.72 4.23 -29.31
#